data_AF-A0A8H4UY56-F1
#
_entry.id   AF-A0A8H4UY56-F1
#
_cell.length_a   1.000
_cell.length_b   1.000
_cell.length_c   1.000
_cell.angle_alpha   90.00
_cell.angle_beta   90.00
_cell.angle_gamma   90.00
#
_symmetry.space_group_name_H-M   'P 1'
#
loop_
_entity.id
_entity.type
_entity.pdbx_description
1 polymer ?
#
loop_
_entity_poly.entity_id
_entity_poly.type
_entity_poly.pdbx_seq_one_letter_code
_entity_poly.pdbx_strand_id
1 'polypeptide(L)'
;MFLTFRKEMEEMSKKTKRLEKENLTLTRKHDQTNRNILEMAEERNRNQQELEKYQKKCHHLEALCRRMQEQGRGHGFTSGDANHAGDHALSGDLEGDEEGTQSDYDDEDDDYEDEEEDEDGVMSDEEEYEAIRHRFPEQVTMEKPVFGPPPPPAMTEARTNGNRISY
;
A
#
# COMPACT_ATOMS: atom_id res chain seq x y z
N MET A 1 -0.73 3.43 -59.42
CA MET A 1 -0.34 4.60 -58.59
C MET A 1 -1.44 5.02 -57.62
N PHE A 2 -2.73 5.03 -57.99
CA PHE A 2 -3.83 5.41 -57.08
C PHE A 2 -4.07 4.42 -55.91
N LEU A 3 -4.00 3.11 -56.18
CA LEU A 3 -4.24 2.07 -55.15
C LEU A 3 -3.21 2.10 -54.01
N THR A 4 -1.95 2.42 -54.32
CA THR A 4 -0.88 2.49 -53.31
C THR A 4 -1.06 3.71 -52.42
N PHE A 5 -1.36 4.89 -52.99
CA PHE A 5 -1.63 6.10 -52.21
C PHE A 5 -2.88 5.97 -51.34
N ARG A 6 -3.94 5.32 -51.84
CA ARG A 6 -5.14 5.05 -51.04
C ARG A 6 -4.80 4.20 -49.82
N LYS A 7 -4.01 3.14 -50.00
CA LYS A 7 -3.54 2.27 -48.92
C LYS A 7 -2.68 3.04 -47.90
N GLU A 8 -1.74 3.86 -48.37
CA GLU A 8 -0.89 4.68 -47.49
C GLU A 8 -1.71 5.68 -46.66
N MET A 9 -2.73 6.33 -47.26
CA MET A 9 -3.63 7.20 -46.50
C MET A 9 -4.44 6.44 -45.43
N GLU A 10 -4.93 5.24 -45.74
CA GLU A 10 -5.62 4.39 -44.76
C GLU A 10 -4.69 4.02 -43.60
N GLU A 11 -3.44 3.65 -43.88
CA GLU A 11 -2.44 3.34 -42.85
C GLU A 11 -2.09 4.56 -42.00
N MET A 12 -1.91 5.72 -42.62
CA MET A 12 -1.66 6.98 -41.91
C MET A 12 -2.85 7.36 -41.03
N SER A 13 -4.09 7.21 -41.52
CA SER A 13 -5.29 7.51 -40.73
C SER A 13 -5.41 6.60 -39.50
N LYS A 14 -5.12 5.31 -39.66
CA LYS A 14 -5.06 4.35 -38.54
C LYS A 14 -3.97 4.72 -37.54
N LYS A 15 -2.80 5.12 -38.03
CA LYS A 15 -1.68 5.57 -37.19
C LYS A 15 -2.04 6.81 -36.38
N THR A 16 -2.68 7.80 -37.01
CA THR A 16 -3.16 9.02 -36.34
C THR A 16 -4.11 8.66 -35.19
N LYS A 17 -5.14 7.84 -35.45
CA LYS A 17 -6.08 7.41 -34.40
C LYS A 17 -5.40 6.67 -33.25
N ARG A 18 -4.42 5.80 -33.54
CA ARG A 18 -3.63 5.10 -32.51
C ARG A 18 -2.82 6.06 -31.65
N LEU A 19 -2.15 7.03 -32.28
CA LEU A 19 -1.36 8.03 -31.58
C LEU A 19 -2.24 8.94 -30.72
N GLU A 20 -3.42 9.32 -31.20
CA GLU A 20 -4.39 10.10 -30.42
C GLU A 20 -4.85 9.34 -29.16
N LYS A 21 -5.17 8.05 -29.29
CA LYS A 21 -5.53 7.20 -28.15
C LYS A 21 -4.38 7.05 -27.15
N GLU A 22 -3.16 6.78 -27.63
CA GLU A 22 -1.98 6.68 -26.78
C GLU A 22 -1.70 8.00 -26.04
N ASN A 23 -1.81 9.13 -26.73
CA ASN A 23 -1.61 10.45 -26.13
C ASN A 23 -2.62 10.75 -25.01
N LEU A 24 -3.90 10.40 -25.22
CA LEU A 24 -4.92 10.53 -24.19
C LEU A 24 -4.60 9.65 -22.97
N THR A 25 -4.21 8.40 -23.17
CA THR A 25 -3.81 7.50 -22.09
C THR A 25 -2.60 8.03 -21.33
N LEU A 26 -1.59 8.54 -22.03
CA LEU A 26 -0.40 9.13 -21.41
C LEU A 26 -0.75 10.37 -20.58
N THR A 27 -1.63 11.24 -21.08
CA THR A 27 -2.11 12.42 -20.36
C THR A 27 -2.84 12.01 -19.07
N ARG A 28 -3.80 11.07 -19.15
CA ARG A 28 -4.51 10.54 -17.99
C ARG A 28 -3.54 9.95 -16.94
N LYS A 29 -2.55 9.16 -17.38
CA LYS A 29 -1.55 8.55 -16.50
C LYS A 29 -0.66 9.61 -15.84
N HIS A 30 -0.24 10.61 -16.61
CA HIS A 30 0.54 11.74 -16.10
C HIS A 30 -0.24 12.48 -15.00
N ASP A 31 -1.49 12.82 -15.26
CA ASP A 31 -2.31 13.57 -14.31
C ASP A 31 -2.61 12.75 -13.05
N GLN A 32 -2.86 11.45 -13.19
CA GLN A 32 -3.00 10.55 -12.05
C GLN A 32 -1.72 10.46 -11.22
N THR A 33 -0.56 10.35 -11.89
CA THR A 33 0.73 10.28 -11.19
C THR A 33 1.01 11.57 -10.44
N ASN A 34 0.69 12.72 -11.03
CA ASN A 34 0.85 14.02 -10.37
C ASN A 34 -0.05 14.13 -9.13
N ARG A 35 -1.32 13.71 -9.23
CA ARG A 35 -2.22 13.66 -8.05
C ARG A 35 -1.64 12.79 -6.94
N ASN A 36 -1.20 11.57 -7.26
CA ASN A 36 -0.61 10.66 -6.27
C ASN A 36 0.64 11.25 -5.60
N ILE A 37 1.48 11.96 -6.37
CA ILE A 37 2.69 12.62 -5.82
C ILE A 37 2.32 13.70 -4.80
N LEU A 38 1.29 14.50 -5.10
CA LEU A 38 0.81 15.53 -4.19
C LEU A 38 0.24 14.91 -2.91
N GLU A 39 -0.60 13.89 -3.05
CA GLU A 39 -1.18 13.17 -1.90
C GLU A 39 -0.10 12.55 -1.00
N MET A 40 0.90 11.88 -1.60
CA MET A 40 2.04 11.34 -0.85
C MET A 40 2.84 12.43 -0.12
N ALA A 41 2.98 13.62 -0.73
CA ALA A 41 3.68 14.72 -0.10
C ALA A 41 2.91 15.28 1.11
N GLU A 42 1.58 15.37 1.00
CA GLU A 42 0.68 15.78 2.07
C GLU A 42 0.64 14.77 3.21
N GLU A 43 0.52 13.48 2.90
CA GLU A 43 0.57 12.40 3.89
C GLU A 43 1.90 12.40 4.64
N ARG A 44 3.03 12.50 3.92
CA ARG A 44 4.35 12.61 4.55
C ARG A 44 4.43 13.82 5.48
N ASN A 45 3.84 14.96 5.11
CA ASN A 45 3.81 16.15 5.96
C ASN A 45 2.97 15.92 7.22
N ARG A 46 1.78 15.33 7.11
CA ARG A 46 0.93 14.96 8.25
C ARG A 46 1.66 14.02 9.21
N ASN A 47 2.26 12.95 8.69
CA ASN A 47 3.01 11.97 9.48
C ASN A 47 4.21 12.61 10.19
N GLN A 48 4.91 13.53 9.51
CA GLN A 48 6.02 14.28 10.11
C GLN A 48 5.56 15.16 11.28
N GLN A 49 4.43 15.86 11.15
CA GLN A 49 3.87 16.67 12.23
C GLN A 49 3.44 15.80 13.42
N GLU A 50 2.85 14.64 13.17
CA GLU A 50 2.48 13.70 14.23
C GLU A 50 3.71 13.14 14.96
N LEU A 51 4.74 12.74 14.21
CA LEU A 51 6.00 12.28 14.77
C LEU A 51 6.63 13.34 15.68
N GLU A 52 6.64 14.60 15.26
CA GLU A 52 7.14 15.71 16.08
C GLU A 52 6.30 15.92 17.35
N LYS A 53 4.98 15.77 17.28
CA LYS A 53 4.10 15.82 18.47
C LYS A 53 4.46 14.70 19.45
N TYR A 54 4.66 13.47 18.98
CA TYR A 54 5.06 12.35 19.83
C TYR A 54 6.46 12.53 20.41
N GLN A 55 7.43 12.98 19.61
CA GLN A 55 8.77 13.28 20.10
C GLN A 55 8.76 14.34 21.21
N LYS A 56 7.94 15.40 21.07
CA LYS A 56 7.77 16.40 22.13
C LYS A 56 7.19 15.80 23.41
N LYS A 57 6.17 14.93 23.29
CA LYS A 57 5.58 14.22 24.44
C LYS A 57 6.60 13.30 25.12
N CYS A 58 7.37 12.52 24.35
CA CYS A 58 8.43 11.67 24.86
C CYS A 58 9.50 12.47 25.60
N HIS A 59 10.04 13.53 24.99
CA HIS A 59 11.02 14.39 25.65
C HIS A 59 10.48 15.03 26.94
N HIS A 60 9.20 15.43 26.95
CA HIS A 60 8.58 15.99 28.14
C HIS A 60 8.51 14.96 29.28
N LEU A 61 8.08 13.73 28.96
CA LEU A 61 8.02 12.62 29.92
C LEU A 61 9.42 12.24 30.43
N GLU A 62 10.41 12.15 29.55
CA GLU A 62 11.80 11.89 29.93
C GLU A 62 12.34 12.98 30.86
N ALA A 63 12.09 14.25 30.54
CA ALA A 63 12.47 15.38 31.39
C ALA A 63 11.76 15.33 32.76
N LEU A 64 10.48 14.94 32.79
CA LEU A 64 9.73 14.77 34.04
C LEU A 64 10.31 13.64 34.89
N CYS A 65 10.55 12.46 34.30
CA CYS A 65 11.18 11.32 34.97
C CYS A 65 12.53 11.71 35.56
N ARG A 66 13.36 12.42 34.79
CA ARG A 66 14.67 12.90 35.24
C ARG A 66 14.55 13.85 36.43
N ARG A 67 13.65 14.85 36.38
CA ARG A 67 13.38 15.76 37.51
C ARG A 67 12.89 15.01 38.75
N MET A 68 11.99 14.04 38.58
CA MET A 68 11.49 13.23 39.71
C MET A 68 12.58 12.38 40.35
N GLN A 69 13.48 11.82 39.55
CA GLN A 69 14.65 11.07 40.03
C GLN A 69 15.63 11.98 40.79
N GLU A 70 15.93 13.17 40.27
CA GLU A 70 16.79 14.18 40.90
C GLU A 70 16.23 14.69 42.24
N GLN A 71 14.91 14.85 42.34
CA GLN A 71 14.22 15.21 43.60
C GLN A 71 14.13 14.05 44.61
N GLY A 72 14.80 12.92 44.37
CA GLY A 72 14.81 11.77 45.27
C GLY A 72 13.53 10.93 45.28
N ARG A 73 12.51 11.30 44.48
CA ARG A 73 11.24 10.56 44.36
C ARG A 73 11.34 9.34 43.44
N GLY A 74 12.46 9.15 42.75
CA GLY A 74 12.73 8.00 41.88
C GLY A 74 13.53 6.86 42.52
N HIS A 75 14.07 7.03 43.73
CA HIS A 75 14.87 6.00 44.41
C HIS A 75 14.03 4.90 45.11
N GLY A 76 12.70 4.95 45.01
CA GLY A 76 11.81 4.01 45.70
C GLY A 76 11.34 2.78 44.90
N PHE A 77 11.68 2.65 43.61
CA PHE A 77 11.19 1.52 42.80
C PHE A 77 12.26 0.48 42.42
N THR A 78 13.54 0.80 42.52
CA THR A 78 14.62 -0.13 42.12
C THR A 78 15.73 -0.23 43.16
N SER A 79 15.38 -0.55 44.41
CA SER A 79 16.25 -1.25 45.38
C SER A 79 15.41 -1.51 46.63
N GLY A 80 15.36 -2.78 47.06
CA GLY A 80 14.27 -3.32 47.87
C GLY A 80 14.03 -2.65 49.21
N ASP A 81 12.76 -2.41 49.52
CA ASP A 81 12.15 -2.88 50.76
C ASP A 81 10.63 -2.88 50.60
N ALA A 82 10.03 -4.06 50.70
CA ALA A 82 8.61 -4.29 50.49
C ALA A 82 7.83 -4.05 51.80
N ASN A 83 7.84 -2.82 52.35
CA ASN A 83 7.14 -2.56 53.62
C ASN A 83 6.68 -1.09 53.79
N HIS A 84 5.72 -0.62 53.00
CA HIS A 84 4.71 0.31 53.53
C HIS A 84 3.46 0.34 52.66
N ALA A 85 2.47 -0.46 53.06
CA ALA A 85 1.07 -0.20 52.72
C ALA A 85 0.69 1.16 53.31
N GLY A 86 0.19 2.08 52.49
CA GLY A 86 -0.12 3.42 52.93
C GLY A 86 -0.96 4.19 51.93
N ASP A 87 -2.27 4.02 52.08
CA ASP A 87 -3.26 5.08 52.01
C ASP A 87 -3.58 5.73 50.66
N HIS A 88 -4.63 5.15 50.06
CA HIS A 88 -5.70 5.80 49.31
C HIS A 88 -5.83 7.33 49.51
N ALA A 89 -5.66 8.10 48.43
CA ALA A 89 -6.38 9.35 48.22
C ALA A 89 -6.35 9.75 46.74
N LEU A 90 -7.18 9.08 45.94
CA LEU A 90 -7.60 9.56 44.63
C LEU A 90 -8.53 10.76 44.85
N SER A 91 -8.05 11.97 44.60
CA SER A 91 -8.90 13.12 44.26
C SER A 91 -8.51 13.56 42.87
N GLY A 92 -9.15 12.91 41.88
CA GLY A 92 -9.15 13.34 40.51
C GLY A 92 -10.21 14.41 40.35
N ASP A 93 -9.76 15.65 40.16
CA ASP A 93 -10.60 16.75 39.69
C ASP A 93 -10.19 16.99 38.23
N LEU A 94 -10.96 16.40 37.30
CA LEU A 94 -10.85 16.62 35.87
C LEU A 94 -12.18 17.18 35.39
N GLU A 95 -12.31 18.51 35.47
CA GLU A 95 -13.28 19.24 34.65
C GLU A 95 -12.73 19.29 33.22
N GLY A 96 -13.50 18.76 32.28
CA GLY A 96 -13.16 18.68 30.87
C GLY A 96 -14.41 18.71 30.01
N ASP A 97 -14.92 19.92 29.82
CA ASP A 97 -15.65 20.46 28.66
C ASP A 97 -16.07 19.45 27.58
N GLU A 98 -17.36 19.09 27.57
CA GLU A 98 -18.03 18.46 26.43
C GLU A 98 -18.38 19.55 25.39
N GLU A 99 -17.48 19.82 24.45
CA GLU A 99 -17.86 20.47 23.19
C GLU A 99 -18.03 19.43 22.09
N GLY A 100 -19.29 19.28 21.67
CA GLY A 100 -19.68 18.43 20.57
C GLY A 100 -19.16 18.95 19.23
N THR A 101 -18.78 18.03 18.36
CA THR A 101 -18.71 18.28 16.92
C THR A 101 -19.18 17.02 16.21
N GLN A 102 -20.49 16.88 16.04
CA GLN A 102 -21.06 16.00 15.02
C GLN A 102 -21.16 16.83 13.74
N SER A 103 -20.27 16.57 12.78
CA SER A 103 -20.45 17.01 11.40
C SER A 103 -20.91 15.81 10.58
N ASP A 104 -22.15 15.88 10.13
CA ASP A 104 -22.78 14.98 9.17
C ASP A 104 -22.12 15.20 7.79
N TYR A 105 -21.67 14.13 7.14
CA TYR A 105 -21.28 14.16 5.74
C TYR A 105 -22.26 13.31 4.96
N ASP A 106 -23.28 13.98 4.44
CA ASP A 106 -24.14 13.53 3.37
C ASP A 106 -23.54 14.09 2.06
N ASP A 107 -23.13 13.20 1.17
CA ASP A 107 -22.70 13.53 -0.20
C ASP A 107 -23.23 12.42 -1.10
N GLU A 108 -24.53 12.51 -1.38
CA GLU A 108 -25.11 11.97 -2.61
C GLU A 108 -24.63 12.84 -3.77
N ASP A 109 -23.82 12.28 -4.68
CA ASP A 109 -23.72 12.80 -6.04
C ASP A 109 -23.93 11.64 -7.02
N ASP A 110 -25.03 11.80 -7.77
CA ASP A 110 -25.59 10.90 -8.75
C ASP A 110 -24.73 10.83 -10.03
N ASP A 111 -24.70 9.63 -10.60
CA ASP A 111 -24.92 9.28 -12.02
C ASP A 111 -24.24 10.09 -13.13
N TYR A 112 -23.47 9.40 -13.98
CA TYR A 112 -23.73 9.35 -15.43
C TYR A 112 -23.13 8.06 -16.03
N GLU A 113 -24.02 7.11 -16.31
CA GLU A 113 -23.84 6.06 -17.33
C GLU A 113 -23.48 6.69 -18.70
N ASP A 114 -22.49 6.11 -19.38
CA ASP A 114 -22.34 6.21 -20.84
C ASP A 114 -22.00 4.80 -21.36
N GLU A 115 -23.07 4.09 -21.72
CA GLU A 115 -23.03 2.88 -22.53
C GLU A 115 -22.84 3.29 -23.99
N GLU A 116 -21.70 2.93 -24.58
CA GLU A 116 -21.61 2.77 -26.04
C GLU A 116 -21.09 1.36 -26.34
N GLU A 117 -22.06 0.46 -26.53
CA GLU A 117 -21.93 -0.81 -27.25
C GLU A 117 -21.58 -0.52 -28.72
N ASP A 118 -20.31 -0.60 -29.08
CA ASP A 118 -19.89 -0.84 -30.46
C ASP A 118 -19.58 -2.34 -30.62
N GLU A 119 -20.64 -3.13 -30.86
CA GLU A 119 -20.57 -4.49 -31.38
C GLU A 119 -20.08 -4.46 -32.84
N ASP A 120 -18.76 -4.43 -33.02
CA ASP A 120 -18.13 -4.43 -34.34
C ASP A 120 -17.03 -5.50 -34.44
N GLY A 121 -17.34 -6.75 -34.08
CA GLY A 121 -16.57 -7.95 -34.47
C GLY A 121 -15.04 -7.89 -34.26
N VAL A 122 -14.57 -7.10 -33.30
CA VAL A 122 -13.16 -7.04 -32.92
C VAL A 122 -12.94 -8.19 -31.95
N MET A 123 -12.16 -9.18 -32.39
CA MET A 123 -11.67 -10.23 -31.51
C MET A 123 -11.15 -9.58 -30.22
N SER A 124 -11.63 -10.06 -29.07
CA SER A 124 -11.13 -9.57 -27.79
C SER A 124 -9.60 -9.72 -27.74
N ASP A 125 -8.89 -8.82 -27.04
CA ASP A 125 -7.44 -8.91 -26.85
C ASP A 125 -7.01 -10.32 -26.39
N GLU A 126 -7.88 -11.03 -25.66
CA GLU A 126 -7.70 -12.43 -25.23
C GLU A 126 -7.75 -13.43 -26.39
N GLU A 127 -8.69 -13.26 -27.33
CA GLU A 127 -8.85 -14.14 -28.50
C GLU A 127 -7.75 -13.92 -29.54
N GLU A 128 -7.25 -12.69 -29.68
CA GLU A 128 -6.06 -12.39 -30.50
C GLU A 128 -4.82 -13.06 -29.90
N TYR A 129 -4.66 -13.05 -28.57
CA TYR A 129 -3.55 -13.70 -27.89
C TYR A 129 -3.56 -15.23 -28.03
N GLU A 130 -4.72 -15.87 -27.90
CA GLU A 130 -4.93 -17.30 -28.15
C GLU A 130 -4.61 -17.68 -29.61
N ALA A 131 -5.06 -16.87 -30.57
CA ALA A 131 -4.77 -17.10 -31.99
C ALA A 131 -3.25 -16.98 -32.31
N ILE A 132 -2.55 -16.08 -31.61
CA ILE A 132 -1.10 -15.90 -31.72
C ILE A 132 -0.34 -17.05 -31.04
N ARG A 133 -0.79 -17.51 -29.85
CA ARG A 133 -0.24 -18.70 -29.16
C ARG A 133 -0.33 -19.95 -30.04
N HIS A 134 -1.48 -20.16 -30.68
CA HIS A 134 -1.66 -21.31 -31.57
C HIS A 134 -0.79 -21.24 -32.84
N ARG A 135 -0.40 -20.04 -33.27
CA ARG A 135 0.48 -19.83 -34.44
C ARG A 135 1.97 -20.06 -34.12
N PHE A 136 2.37 -19.96 -32.86
CA PHE A 136 3.75 -20.16 -32.42
C PHE A 136 3.79 -21.00 -31.14
N PRO A 137 4.02 -22.32 -31.24
CA PRO A 137 4.21 -23.14 -30.05
C PRO A 137 5.53 -22.75 -29.34
N GLU A 138 5.39 -21.93 -28.31
CA GLU A 138 6.06 -21.94 -27.00
C GLU A 138 7.48 -22.54 -26.94
N GLN A 139 8.53 -21.71 -27.02
CA GLN A 139 9.84 -22.01 -26.43
C GLN A 139 10.62 -20.75 -26.02
N VAL A 140 10.13 -19.95 -25.06
CA VAL A 140 11.04 -19.17 -24.18
C VAL A 140 10.37 -19.01 -22.81
N THR A 141 10.61 -19.95 -21.90
CA THR A 141 10.36 -19.74 -20.47
C THR A 141 11.42 -18.78 -19.94
N MET A 142 11.14 -17.48 -19.92
CA MET A 142 11.95 -16.54 -19.16
C MET A 142 11.65 -16.75 -17.67
N GLU A 143 12.51 -17.49 -16.99
CA GLU A 143 12.48 -17.61 -15.53
C GLU A 143 12.73 -16.22 -14.91
N LYS A 144 11.83 -15.81 -14.01
CA LYS A 144 11.95 -14.56 -13.27
C LYS A 144 13.26 -14.58 -12.47
N PRO A 145 14.07 -13.51 -12.49
CA PRO A 145 15.30 -13.48 -11.71
C PRO A 145 14.96 -13.58 -10.21
N VAL A 146 15.48 -14.62 -9.55
CA VAL A 146 15.40 -14.80 -8.11
C VAL A 146 16.44 -13.89 -7.46
N PHE A 147 15.99 -12.86 -6.74
CA PHE A 147 16.86 -12.00 -5.95
C PHE A 147 16.83 -12.47 -4.49
N GLY A 148 17.99 -12.87 -3.96
CA GLY A 148 18.17 -13.29 -2.57
C GLY A 148 19.01 -14.56 -2.42
N PRO A 149 19.54 -14.83 -1.22
CA PRO A 149 20.22 -16.10 -0.94
C PRO A 149 19.27 -17.28 -1.16
N PRO A 150 19.76 -18.43 -1.65
CA PRO A 150 18.93 -19.58 -1.97
C PRO A 150 18.14 -20.04 -0.73
N PRO A 151 16.85 -20.40 -0.87
CA PRO A 151 16.06 -20.88 0.24
C PRO A 151 16.72 -22.13 0.83
N PRO A 152 16.74 -22.27 2.18
CA PRO A 152 17.31 -23.44 2.82
C PRO A 152 16.59 -24.71 2.33
N PRO A 153 17.31 -25.83 2.17
CA PRO A 153 16.73 -27.06 1.68
C PRO A 153 15.54 -27.45 2.58
N ALA A 154 14.38 -27.66 1.97
CA ALA A 154 13.21 -28.17 2.66
C ALA A 154 13.59 -29.50 3.31
N MET A 155 13.59 -29.53 4.64
CA MET A 155 13.79 -30.77 5.38
C MET A 155 12.59 -31.66 5.08
N THR A 156 12.74 -32.56 4.11
CA THR A 156 11.75 -33.60 3.86
C THR A 156 11.58 -34.39 5.14
N GLU A 157 10.36 -34.32 5.68
CA GLU A 157 9.89 -35.00 6.87
C GLU A 157 10.52 -36.39 6.99
N ALA A 158 11.25 -36.60 8.08
CA ALA A 158 11.73 -37.91 8.47
C ALA A 158 10.51 -38.81 8.72
N ARG A 159 10.06 -39.49 7.67
CA ARG A 159 9.12 -40.59 7.76
C ARG A 159 9.72 -41.64 8.69
N THR A 160 9.14 -41.70 9.88
CA THR A 160 9.31 -42.74 10.88
C THR A 160 9.24 -44.12 10.20
N ASN A 161 10.33 -44.88 10.21
CA ASN A 161 10.28 -46.29 9.87
C ASN A 161 10.69 -47.11 11.08
N GLY A 162 9.69 -47.79 11.65
CA GLY A 162 9.81 -48.65 12.81
C GLY A 162 10.78 -49.80 12.55
N ASN A 163 11.68 -49.98 13.51
CA ASN A 163 12.61 -51.08 13.56
C ASN A 163 11.84 -52.37 13.91
N ARG A 164 11.58 -53.24 12.94
CA ARG A 164 11.21 -54.64 13.21
C ARG A 164 12.48 -55.36 13.67
N ILE A 165 12.60 -55.57 14.97
CA ILE A 165 13.56 -56.51 15.53
C ILE A 165 12.93 -57.91 15.41
N SER A 166 13.58 -58.76 14.62
CA SER A 166 13.35 -60.20 14.59
C SER A 166 14.47 -60.84 15.41
N TYR A 167 14.13 -61.57 16.47
CA TYR A 167 14.71 -62.83 16.93
C TYR A 167 13.83 -63.38 18.06
#